data_AF-A0A5Q0UEY4-F1
#
_entry.id   AF-A0A5Q0UEY4-F1
#
_cell.length_a   1.000
_cell.length_b   1.000
_cell.length_c   1.000
_cell.angle_alpha   90.00
_cell.angle_beta   90.00
_cell.angle_gamma   90.00
#
_symmetry.space_group_name_H-M   'P 1'
#
loop_
_entity.id
_entity.type
_entity.pdbx_description
1 polymer ?
#
loop_
_entity_poly.entity_id
_entity_poly.type
_entity_poly.pdbx_seq_one_letter_code
_entity_poly.pdbx_strand_id
1 'polypeptide(L)'
;MQVGTIEGEVNTSNFKFRATEEVRKFDFVSVKSNEKWILAQVEEVTKKSDGETYAKASIIGYRDKGLTKAPRRVIEPDSIVYQADQELISETLGLDDKGLNIGNLETNPEIDIHVDPEEFYKHFAVLAQTGAGKSYLTGVLIEEMLEDDFPVLILDPHGEYSSLQHPNPENEEEQRSYEVKEYSPNTEINPDALPLRFSSLNLSKKELMTLIPDSLTNSQMGVLYNALKRLKDKDEDYGLLDIEDAVSQEDSTAKWNLLNYLEQLEESGLFSKDPIDLKDLVEPGRATIINLRAVEPEATEMTAYMLAKKLFDLRKKNRIPPFLMIMEEAHNFVPEKGFGQTLSNDIMRKIASEGRKFGLGMGVISQRPARIDKNVLSQCNNQFILRVTNPNDLKAISKSFEGINSEVESMIKSLPPGVCFALGNEYPVMTSVRTRKSKHGGETQTGDSYEEKTQITYFSPRDSLQEVEEQYGEKFSRSYYPFYLVQNDNEKMLIDGVKDKKKADRKKLQSLTKKVFDRINSGKDKQEIVDDLDVGISKVAGKIEQLQDEGFLDGQEVVESVFNLEKIEDDVNESEIIDYEIEESDVSGRLEASDVSLIYYPFYSSDEVVYDPILSKEVD
;
A
#
# COMPACT_ATOMS: atom_id res chain seq x y z
N MET A 1 -33.78 11.43 29.46
CA MET A 1 -34.92 12.34 29.12
C MET A 1 -36.11 11.48 28.72
N GLN A 2 -37.36 11.85 29.05
CA GLN A 2 -38.54 11.15 28.54
C GLN A 2 -38.75 11.51 27.07
N VAL A 3 -38.98 10.53 26.21
CA VAL A 3 -39.16 10.72 24.75
C VAL A 3 -40.52 10.26 24.24
N GLY A 4 -41.28 9.49 25.04
CA GLY A 4 -42.62 9.08 24.65
C GLY A 4 -43.28 8.11 25.63
N THR A 5 -44.39 7.51 25.19
CA THR A 5 -45.16 6.52 25.96
C THR A 5 -45.60 5.38 25.06
N ILE A 6 -45.44 4.14 25.52
CA ILE A 6 -45.81 2.94 24.76
C ILE A 6 -47.33 2.90 24.51
N GLU A 7 -47.72 2.62 23.26
CA GLU A 7 -49.12 2.50 22.87
C GLU A 7 -49.36 1.29 21.96
N GLY A 8 -50.50 0.64 22.15
CA GLY A 8 -50.95 -0.49 21.33
C GLY A 8 -50.38 -1.85 21.77
N GLU A 9 -50.32 -2.78 20.82
CA GLU A 9 -49.81 -4.13 21.09
C GLU A 9 -48.29 -4.12 21.30
N VAL A 10 -47.87 -4.66 22.44
CA VAL A 10 -46.47 -4.88 22.78
C VAL A 10 -46.18 -6.37 22.65
N ASN A 11 -45.07 -6.72 22.00
CA ASN A 11 -44.58 -8.09 21.99
C ASN A 11 -43.17 -8.15 22.60
N THR A 12 -42.57 -9.33 22.64
CA THR A 12 -41.25 -9.55 23.25
C THR A 12 -40.08 -9.04 22.41
N SER A 13 -40.34 -8.57 21.19
CA SER A 13 -39.32 -8.22 20.20
C SER A 13 -39.39 -6.77 19.74
N ASN A 14 -40.55 -6.12 19.83
CA ASN A 14 -40.74 -4.72 19.50
C ASN A 14 -41.96 -4.12 20.22
N PHE A 15 -41.97 -2.80 20.27
CA PHE A 15 -43.10 -2.01 20.75
C PHE A 15 -43.29 -0.76 19.90
N LYS A 16 -44.49 -0.20 19.95
CA LYS A 16 -44.79 1.12 19.38
C LYS A 16 -44.98 2.12 20.51
N PHE A 17 -44.55 3.35 20.30
CA PHE A 17 -44.76 4.42 21.25
C PHE A 17 -45.10 5.72 20.53
N ARG A 18 -45.92 6.54 21.18
CA ARG A 18 -46.18 7.91 20.76
C ARG A 18 -45.05 8.78 21.28
N ALA A 19 -44.32 9.42 20.37
CA ALA A 19 -43.20 10.28 20.70
C ALA A 19 -43.72 11.66 21.15
N THR A 20 -43.22 12.14 22.29
CA THR A 20 -43.49 13.49 22.80
C THR A 20 -42.39 14.49 22.44
N GLU A 21 -41.23 13.96 22.04
CA GLU A 21 -40.03 14.71 21.64
C GLU A 21 -39.59 14.27 20.23
N GLU A 22 -38.61 14.94 19.65
CA GLU A 22 -38.00 14.51 18.39
C GLU A 22 -37.29 13.16 18.61
N VAL A 23 -37.64 12.17 17.79
CA VAL A 23 -37.02 10.85 17.77
C VAL A 23 -36.65 10.54 16.33
N ARG A 24 -35.44 10.03 16.13
CA ARG A 24 -34.92 9.65 14.83
C ARG A 24 -34.84 8.13 14.72
N LYS A 25 -34.78 7.67 13.47
CA LYS A 25 -34.50 6.28 13.18
C LYS A 25 -33.10 5.94 13.73
N PHE A 26 -32.98 4.77 14.35
CA PHE A 26 -31.79 4.22 15.01
C PHE A 26 -31.42 4.79 16.38
N ASP A 27 -32.15 5.80 16.87
CA ASP A 27 -31.97 6.26 18.23
C ASP A 27 -32.16 5.10 19.22
N PHE A 28 -31.29 5.06 20.22
CA PHE A 28 -31.42 4.14 21.34
C PHE A 28 -32.37 4.72 22.39
N VAL A 29 -33.37 3.93 22.73
CA VAL A 29 -34.35 4.24 23.76
C VAL A 29 -34.34 3.17 24.83
N SER A 30 -34.79 3.53 26.02
CA SER A 30 -34.86 2.64 27.16
C SER A 30 -36.26 2.65 27.76
N VAL A 31 -36.65 1.50 28.30
CA VAL A 31 -37.90 1.34 29.02
C VAL A 31 -37.69 0.45 30.23
N LYS A 32 -38.35 0.79 31.34
CA LYS A 32 -38.21 0.04 32.58
C LYS A 32 -39.21 -1.11 32.60
N SER A 33 -38.72 -2.34 32.80
CA SER A 33 -39.55 -3.54 32.96
C SER A 33 -39.01 -4.40 34.09
N ASN A 34 -39.87 -4.74 35.07
CA ASN A 34 -39.51 -5.54 36.26
C ASN A 34 -38.18 -5.10 36.91
N GLU A 35 -38.08 -3.82 37.23
CA GLU A 35 -36.91 -3.17 37.84
C GLU A 35 -35.64 -3.10 36.98
N LYS A 36 -35.65 -3.64 35.76
CA LYS A 36 -34.53 -3.56 34.81
C LYS A 36 -34.79 -2.54 33.71
N TRP A 37 -33.74 -1.86 33.29
CA TRP A 37 -33.77 -1.06 32.07
C TRP A 37 -33.56 -1.98 30.87
N ILE A 38 -34.43 -1.84 29.88
CA ILE A 38 -34.39 -2.59 28.63
C ILE A 38 -34.02 -1.62 27.53
N LEU A 39 -32.92 -1.91 26.84
CA LEU A 39 -32.50 -1.18 25.64
C LEU A 39 -33.33 -1.62 24.43
N ALA A 40 -33.74 -0.64 23.65
CA ALA A 40 -34.39 -0.82 22.37
C ALA A 40 -33.86 0.20 21.35
N GLN A 41 -33.96 -0.12 20.07
CA GLN A 41 -33.52 0.75 18.98
C GLN A 41 -34.70 1.11 18.09
N VAL A 42 -34.84 2.38 17.74
CA VAL A 42 -35.93 2.86 16.88
C VAL A 42 -35.73 2.34 15.45
N GLU A 43 -36.67 1.54 14.96
CA GLU A 43 -36.67 0.98 13.60
C GLU A 43 -37.34 1.91 12.59
N GLU A 44 -38.41 2.58 13.00
CA GLU A 44 -39.26 3.38 12.12
C GLU A 44 -39.88 4.54 12.89
N VAL A 45 -39.94 5.71 12.24
CA VAL A 45 -40.63 6.91 12.74
C VAL A 45 -41.68 7.31 11.71
N THR A 46 -42.94 7.39 12.14
CA THR A 46 -44.09 7.73 11.30
C THR A 46 -44.78 8.96 11.84
N LYS A 47 -44.98 9.98 10.99
CA LYS A 47 -45.78 11.16 11.33
C LYS A 47 -47.18 11.02 10.74
N LYS A 48 -48.22 11.06 11.59
CA LYS A 48 -49.62 10.98 11.18
C LYS A 48 -50.13 12.35 10.70
N SER A 49 -51.26 12.34 9.99
CA SER A 49 -51.91 13.54 9.45
C SER A 49 -52.42 14.53 10.50
N ASP A 50 -52.61 14.07 11.73
CA ASP A 50 -52.95 14.89 12.91
C ASP A 50 -51.73 15.59 13.53
N GLY A 51 -50.53 15.35 13.00
CA GLY A 51 -49.27 15.92 13.48
C GLY A 51 -48.58 15.08 14.55
N GLU A 52 -49.22 14.04 15.08
CA GLU A 52 -48.62 13.15 16.06
C GLU A 52 -47.53 12.27 15.43
N THR A 53 -46.47 12.03 16.20
CA THR A 53 -45.33 11.20 15.77
C THR A 53 -45.34 9.89 16.55
N TYR A 54 -45.25 8.79 15.83
CA TYR A 54 -45.18 7.44 16.37
C TYR A 54 -43.87 6.81 15.97
N ALA A 55 -43.28 6.04 16.86
CA ALA A 55 -42.07 5.29 16.57
C ALA A 55 -42.28 3.81 16.91
N LYS A 56 -41.68 2.93 16.10
CA LYS A 56 -41.58 1.50 16.36
C LYS A 56 -40.14 1.22 16.77
N ALA A 57 -39.94 0.54 17.90
CA ALA A 57 -38.62 0.19 18.40
C ALA A 57 -38.45 -1.33 18.57
N SER A 58 -37.32 -1.85 18.11
CA SER A 58 -36.87 -3.23 18.32
C SER A 58 -36.26 -3.37 19.70
N ILE A 59 -36.62 -4.41 20.43
CA ILE A 59 -36.06 -4.69 21.75
C ILE A 59 -34.73 -5.43 21.56
N ILE A 60 -33.64 -4.82 22.05
CA ILE A 60 -32.32 -5.45 22.09
C ILE A 60 -32.22 -6.31 23.35
N GLY A 61 -32.55 -5.73 24.51
CA GLY A 61 -32.56 -6.46 25.78
C GLY A 61 -31.87 -5.72 26.90
N TYR A 62 -31.22 -6.48 27.78
CA TYR A 62 -30.44 -5.96 28.92
C TYR A 62 -29.27 -6.89 29.21
N ARG A 63 -28.22 -6.36 29.84
CA ARG A 63 -27.04 -7.12 30.25
C ARG A 63 -27.34 -7.94 31.51
N ASP A 64 -27.07 -9.25 31.49
CA ASP A 64 -27.21 -10.13 32.67
C ASP A 64 -26.17 -11.26 32.66
N LYS A 65 -25.27 -11.22 33.65
CA LYS A 65 -24.12 -12.12 33.77
C LYS A 65 -23.20 -12.08 32.53
N GLY A 66 -22.95 -10.87 32.02
CA GLY A 66 -22.02 -10.64 30.91
C GLY A 66 -22.56 -10.99 29.52
N LEU A 67 -23.85 -11.32 29.39
CA LEU A 67 -24.50 -11.57 28.11
C LEU A 67 -25.75 -10.73 27.97
N THR A 68 -26.06 -10.35 26.74
CA THR A 68 -27.28 -9.61 26.41
C THR A 68 -28.45 -10.56 26.30
N LYS A 69 -29.52 -10.27 27.05
CA LYS A 69 -30.71 -11.11 27.13
C LYS A 69 -31.95 -10.34 26.72
N ALA A 70 -32.72 -10.94 25.82
CA ALA A 70 -34.07 -10.49 25.54
C ALA A 70 -34.96 -10.61 26.79
N PRO A 71 -35.91 -9.68 27.00
CA PRO A 71 -36.86 -9.79 28.09
C PRO A 71 -37.77 -11.00 27.89
N ARG A 72 -37.97 -11.79 28.96
CA ARG A 72 -38.86 -12.97 28.96
C ARG A 72 -40.33 -12.63 29.16
N ARG A 73 -40.63 -11.37 29.46
CA ARG A 73 -41.97 -10.83 29.66
C ARG A 73 -42.16 -9.63 28.75
N VAL A 74 -43.40 -9.46 28.30
CA VAL A 74 -43.80 -8.29 27.52
C VAL A 74 -43.68 -7.05 28.42
N ILE A 75 -43.30 -5.92 27.82
CA ILE A 75 -43.28 -4.62 28.52
C ILE A 75 -44.73 -4.16 28.69
N GLU A 76 -45.06 -3.58 29.85
CA GLU A 76 -46.43 -3.13 30.14
C GLU A 76 -46.83 -1.99 29.17
N PRO A 77 -48.05 -2.01 28.61
CA PRO A 77 -48.61 -0.85 27.91
C PRO A 77 -48.58 0.41 28.78
N ASP A 78 -48.57 1.58 28.16
CA ASP A 78 -48.48 2.89 28.83
C ASP A 78 -47.16 3.14 29.61
N SER A 79 -46.18 2.24 29.48
CA SER A 79 -44.84 2.47 30.04
C SER A 79 -44.17 3.68 29.39
N ILE A 80 -43.47 4.46 30.20
CA ILE A 80 -42.72 5.64 29.74
C ILE A 80 -41.45 5.17 29.02
N VAL A 81 -41.23 5.75 27.83
CA VAL A 81 -40.02 5.54 27.03
C VAL A 81 -39.06 6.71 27.28
N TYR A 82 -37.81 6.39 27.58
CA TYR A 82 -36.74 7.34 27.81
C TYR A 82 -35.70 7.23 26.70
N GLN A 83 -34.94 8.29 26.47
CA GLN A 83 -33.68 8.20 25.75
C GLN A 83 -32.73 7.31 26.56
N ALA A 84 -32.04 6.37 25.90
CA ALA A 84 -31.05 5.54 26.57
C ALA A 84 -29.81 6.36 26.93
N ASP A 85 -29.25 6.12 28.11
CA ASP A 85 -27.96 6.70 28.51
C ASP A 85 -26.80 5.87 27.93
N GLN A 86 -25.60 6.46 27.94
CA GLN A 86 -24.40 5.85 27.36
C GLN A 86 -24.02 4.55 28.07
N GLU A 87 -24.14 4.50 29.40
CA GLU A 87 -23.80 3.32 30.21
C GLU A 87 -24.69 2.12 29.81
N LEU A 88 -26.01 2.31 29.72
CA LEU A 88 -26.93 1.25 29.31
C LEU A 88 -26.68 0.79 27.87
N ILE A 89 -26.38 1.72 26.95
CA ILE A 89 -26.06 1.40 25.55
C ILE A 89 -24.80 0.54 25.51
N SER A 90 -23.69 1.02 26.08
CA SER A 90 -22.41 0.33 26.06
C SER A 90 -22.48 -1.04 26.75
N GLU A 91 -23.07 -1.11 27.94
CA GLU A 91 -23.22 -2.38 28.65
C GLU A 91 -24.06 -3.39 27.87
N THR A 92 -25.20 -2.97 27.30
CA THR A 92 -26.14 -3.88 26.64
C THR A 92 -25.67 -4.29 25.24
N LEU A 93 -24.92 -3.44 24.54
CA LEU A 93 -24.30 -3.81 23.27
C LEU A 93 -22.99 -4.60 23.48
N GLY A 94 -22.48 -4.66 24.71
CA GLY A 94 -21.23 -5.32 25.04
C GLY A 94 -20.01 -4.58 24.49
N LEU A 95 -20.09 -3.24 24.43
CA LEU A 95 -18.99 -2.39 23.99
C LEU A 95 -17.91 -2.32 25.09
N ASP A 96 -16.66 -2.49 24.68
CA ASP A 96 -15.49 -2.32 25.55
C ASP A 96 -14.95 -0.89 25.41
N ASP A 97 -14.43 -0.35 26.51
CA ASP A 97 -13.73 0.94 26.54
C ASP A 97 -12.25 0.81 26.17
N LYS A 98 -11.80 -0.42 25.90
CA LYS A 98 -10.43 -0.76 25.52
C LYS A 98 -10.39 -1.57 24.23
N GLY A 99 -9.32 -1.36 23.46
CA GLY A 99 -9.03 -2.09 22.25
C GLY A 99 -8.68 -1.16 21.11
N LEU A 100 -8.85 -1.65 19.88
CA LEU A 100 -8.56 -0.89 18.67
C LEU A 100 -9.71 0.06 18.38
N ASN A 101 -9.47 1.38 18.42
CA ASN A 101 -10.50 2.39 18.20
C ASN A 101 -10.75 2.58 16.70
N ILE A 102 -11.95 2.17 16.27
CA ILE A 102 -12.37 2.28 14.86
C ILE A 102 -13.17 3.55 14.58
N GLY A 103 -13.64 4.24 15.63
CA GLY A 103 -14.46 5.44 15.57
C GLY A 103 -15.60 5.41 16.57
N ASN A 104 -16.74 6.01 16.24
CA ASN A 104 -17.80 6.30 17.21
C ASN A 104 -19.13 5.67 16.78
N LEU A 105 -20.01 5.45 17.76
CA LEU A 105 -21.37 5.00 17.48
C LEU A 105 -22.08 6.06 16.64
N GLU A 106 -22.59 5.69 15.46
CA GLU A 106 -23.16 6.64 14.48
C GLU A 106 -24.32 7.48 15.07
N THR A 107 -25.04 6.91 16.01
CA THR A 107 -26.20 7.56 16.67
C THR A 107 -25.83 8.30 17.94
N ASN A 108 -24.63 8.09 18.47
CA ASN A 108 -24.13 8.74 19.68
C ASN A 108 -22.59 8.88 19.62
N PRO A 109 -22.08 9.99 19.05
CA PRO A 109 -20.64 10.18 18.83
C PRO A 109 -19.79 10.15 20.11
N GLU A 110 -20.40 10.31 21.29
CA GLU A 110 -19.70 10.24 22.59
C GLU A 110 -19.35 8.81 23.01
N ILE A 111 -19.84 7.79 22.29
CA ILE A 111 -19.53 6.38 22.56
C ILE A 111 -18.50 5.93 21.51
N ASP A 112 -17.26 5.77 21.93
CA ASP A 112 -16.22 5.13 21.12
C ASP A 112 -16.55 3.66 20.89
N ILE A 113 -16.24 3.17 19.69
CA ILE A 113 -16.33 1.77 19.31
C ILE A 113 -14.92 1.21 19.25
N HIS A 114 -14.65 0.26 20.14
CA HIS A 114 -13.43 -0.51 20.15
C HIS A 114 -13.68 -1.94 19.67
N VAL A 115 -12.63 -2.53 19.09
CA VAL A 115 -12.60 -3.93 18.72
C VAL A 115 -11.55 -4.63 19.58
N ASP A 116 -11.91 -5.78 20.13
CA ASP A 116 -10.99 -6.63 20.91
C ASP A 116 -9.78 -7.05 20.06
N PRO A 117 -8.54 -6.62 20.40
CA PRO A 117 -7.34 -6.99 19.68
C PRO A 117 -7.14 -8.52 19.62
N GLU A 118 -7.47 -9.25 20.69
CA GLU A 118 -7.27 -10.71 20.72
C GLU A 118 -8.11 -11.43 19.68
N GLU A 119 -9.37 -11.02 19.48
CA GLU A 119 -10.23 -11.56 18.42
C GLU A 119 -9.90 -10.97 17.04
N PHE A 120 -9.54 -9.69 16.98
CA PHE A 120 -9.23 -8.99 15.73
C PHE A 120 -7.99 -9.54 15.03
N TYR A 121 -6.90 -9.80 15.76
CA TYR A 121 -5.66 -10.34 15.22
C TYR A 121 -5.76 -11.80 14.75
N LYS A 122 -6.93 -12.44 14.92
CA LYS A 122 -7.20 -13.77 14.38
C LYS A 122 -7.55 -13.64 12.91
N HIS A 123 -8.76 -13.23 12.59
CA HIS A 123 -9.15 -12.96 11.21
C HIS A 123 -10.22 -11.87 11.20
N PHE A 124 -10.11 -10.95 10.24
CA PHE A 124 -11.16 -9.97 10.00
C PHE A 124 -11.45 -9.82 8.51
N ALA A 125 -12.62 -9.27 8.19
CA ALA A 125 -12.96 -8.89 6.83
C ALA A 125 -13.46 -7.44 6.75
N VAL A 126 -13.13 -6.75 5.66
CA VAL A 126 -13.72 -5.44 5.31
C VAL A 126 -14.39 -5.58 3.95
N LEU A 127 -15.71 -5.42 3.95
CA LEU A 127 -16.58 -5.75 2.81
C LEU A 127 -17.37 -4.51 2.40
N ALA A 128 -17.19 -4.06 1.16
CA ALA A 128 -17.66 -2.74 0.75
C ALA A 128 -17.72 -2.59 -0.76
N GLN A 129 -18.73 -1.95 -1.33
CA GLN A 129 -18.68 -1.60 -2.76
C GLN A 129 -17.62 -0.49 -3.03
N THR A 130 -17.23 -0.30 -4.30
CA THR A 130 -16.31 0.77 -4.71
C THR A 130 -16.80 2.14 -4.24
N GLY A 131 -15.88 2.96 -3.70
CA GLY A 131 -16.17 4.31 -3.22
C GLY A 131 -16.90 4.39 -1.87
N ALA A 132 -17.10 3.26 -1.17
CA ALA A 132 -17.75 3.28 0.16
C ALA A 132 -16.79 3.61 1.32
N GLY A 133 -15.47 3.64 1.08
CA GLY A 133 -14.44 3.87 2.10
C GLY A 133 -13.69 2.61 2.57
N LYS A 134 -13.62 1.57 1.74
CA LYS A 134 -12.95 0.28 2.04
C LYS A 134 -11.49 0.45 2.49
N SER A 135 -10.66 1.07 1.65
CA SER A 135 -9.25 1.27 1.93
C SER A 135 -9.03 2.31 3.04
N TYR A 136 -9.96 3.28 3.18
CA TYR A 136 -9.94 4.24 4.29
C TYR A 136 -10.11 3.56 5.64
N LEU A 137 -11.16 2.74 5.81
CA LEU A 137 -11.36 1.96 7.04
C LEU A 137 -10.21 0.97 7.26
N THR A 138 -9.73 0.32 6.20
CA THR A 138 -8.57 -0.59 6.31
C THR A 138 -7.33 0.16 6.82
N GLY A 139 -7.11 1.39 6.35
CA GLY A 139 -6.08 2.29 6.87
C GLY A 139 -6.25 2.60 8.36
N VAL A 140 -7.46 2.97 8.81
CA VAL A 140 -7.76 3.17 10.25
C VAL A 140 -7.42 1.92 11.07
N LEU A 141 -7.83 0.75 10.59
CA LEU A 141 -7.51 -0.51 11.26
C LEU A 141 -6.00 -0.75 11.33
N ILE A 142 -5.27 -0.53 10.24
CA ILE A 142 -3.81 -0.65 10.22
C ILE A 142 -3.14 0.31 11.19
N GLU A 143 -3.58 1.57 11.26
CA GLU A 143 -3.08 2.54 12.23
C GLU A 143 -3.18 2.00 13.67
N GLU A 144 -4.34 1.47 14.06
CA GLU A 144 -4.52 0.89 15.40
C GLU A 144 -3.61 -0.33 15.64
N MET A 145 -3.39 -1.16 14.63
CA MET A 145 -2.45 -2.30 14.74
C MET A 145 -1.02 -1.84 14.98
N LEU A 146 -0.57 -0.83 14.23
CA LEU A 146 0.80 -0.31 14.35
C LEU A 146 1.02 0.42 15.68
N GLU A 147 -0.01 1.10 16.19
CA GLU A 147 0.02 1.72 17.53
C GLU A 147 0.07 0.69 18.66
N ASP A 148 -0.46 -0.52 18.45
CA ASP A 148 -0.33 -1.66 19.37
C ASP A 148 0.94 -2.50 19.10
N ASP A 149 1.90 -1.98 18.33
CA ASP A 149 3.16 -2.66 17.97
C ASP A 149 2.95 -3.99 17.20
N PHE A 150 1.77 -4.18 16.58
CA PHE A 150 1.41 -5.42 15.90
C PHE A 150 1.87 -5.41 14.43
N PRO A 151 2.70 -6.37 13.99
CA PRO A 151 3.21 -6.41 12.61
C PRO A 151 2.09 -6.66 11.58
N VAL A 152 2.14 -5.91 10.48
CA VAL A 152 1.18 -6.03 9.38
C VAL A 152 1.90 -6.26 8.06
N LEU A 153 1.49 -7.27 7.29
CA LEU A 153 1.93 -7.52 5.93
C LEU A 153 0.75 -7.33 4.97
N ILE A 154 0.86 -6.46 3.98
CA ILE A 154 -0.23 -6.07 3.08
C ILE A 154 0.11 -6.52 1.66
N LEU A 155 -0.77 -7.31 1.05
CA LEU A 155 -0.75 -7.54 -0.40
C LEU A 155 -1.60 -6.46 -1.04
N ASP A 156 -0.95 -5.57 -1.80
CA ASP A 156 -1.54 -4.33 -2.30
C ASP A 156 -1.50 -4.28 -3.85
N PRO A 157 -2.58 -4.73 -4.53
CA PRO A 157 -2.70 -4.64 -5.99
C PRO A 157 -2.80 -3.22 -6.54
N HIS A 158 -3.06 -2.22 -5.71
CA HIS A 158 -3.38 -0.85 -6.15
C HIS A 158 -2.32 0.19 -5.76
N GLY A 159 -1.46 -0.12 -4.79
CA GLY A 159 -0.40 0.76 -4.29
C GLY A 159 -0.93 1.89 -3.40
N GLU A 160 -2.02 1.66 -2.66
CA GLU A 160 -2.70 2.70 -1.87
C GLU A 160 -2.10 2.91 -0.46
N TYR A 161 -1.43 1.90 0.09
CA TYR A 161 -1.05 1.90 1.52
C TYR A 161 0.28 2.58 1.82
N SER A 162 1.12 2.90 0.82
CA SER A 162 2.38 3.65 1.03
C SER A 162 2.12 5.01 1.70
N SER A 163 0.93 5.57 1.50
CA SER A 163 0.44 6.79 2.15
C SER A 163 0.47 6.77 3.68
N LEU A 164 0.50 5.60 4.33
CA LEU A 164 0.67 5.44 5.79
C LEU A 164 1.94 6.12 6.34
N GLN A 165 2.97 6.28 5.52
CA GLN A 165 4.23 6.91 5.93
C GLN A 165 4.12 8.44 6.07
N HIS A 166 2.99 9.03 5.65
CA HIS A 166 2.77 10.48 5.68
C HIS A 166 1.65 10.84 6.66
N PRO A 167 1.80 11.92 7.44
CA PRO A 167 0.74 12.41 8.32
C PRO A 167 -0.48 12.91 7.52
N ASN A 168 -1.68 12.79 8.10
CA ASN A 168 -2.90 13.33 7.49
C ASN A 168 -3.01 14.84 7.75
N PRO A 169 -2.88 15.71 6.72
CA PRO A 169 -2.99 17.15 6.91
C PRO A 169 -4.41 17.60 7.33
N GLU A 170 -5.44 16.80 7.08
CA GLU A 170 -6.82 17.10 7.46
C GLU A 170 -7.10 16.83 8.95
N ASN A 171 -6.19 16.17 9.66
CA ASN A 171 -6.33 15.82 11.08
C ASN A 171 -5.25 16.50 11.92
N GLU A 172 -5.32 17.85 12.02
CA GLU A 172 -4.28 18.67 12.64
C GLU A 172 -3.95 18.24 14.09
N GLU A 173 -4.93 17.72 14.83
CA GLU A 173 -4.80 17.37 16.26
C GLU A 173 -4.14 16.00 16.51
N GLU A 174 -4.34 15.02 15.62
CA GLU A 174 -3.88 13.63 15.85
C GLU A 174 -3.07 13.01 14.69
N GLN A 175 -2.55 13.82 13.77
CA GLN A 175 -1.78 13.31 12.63
C GLN A 175 -0.52 12.51 13.03
N ARG A 176 -0.25 11.42 12.30
CA ARG A 176 0.91 10.53 12.51
C ARG A 176 1.42 9.94 11.20
N SER A 177 2.73 9.69 11.14
CA SER A 177 3.39 8.84 10.16
C SER A 177 3.74 7.50 10.80
N TYR A 178 3.67 6.43 10.01
CA TYR A 178 4.02 5.07 10.47
C TYR A 178 5.25 4.52 9.76
N GLU A 179 5.94 3.55 10.38
CA GLU A 179 7.02 2.84 9.72
C GLU A 179 6.45 1.91 8.64
N VAL A 180 6.82 2.18 7.39
CA VAL A 180 6.39 1.42 6.22
C VAL A 180 7.63 0.95 5.46
N LYS A 181 7.63 -0.33 5.07
CA LYS A 181 8.59 -0.86 4.08
C LYS A 181 7.83 -1.46 2.92
N GLU A 182 8.12 -0.98 1.72
CA GLU A 182 7.47 -1.42 0.50
C GLU A 182 8.40 -2.32 -0.31
N TYR A 183 7.87 -3.44 -0.79
CA TYR A 183 8.55 -4.41 -1.63
C TYR A 183 7.72 -4.71 -2.87
N SER A 184 8.36 -5.05 -3.99
CA SER A 184 7.68 -5.42 -5.23
C SER A 184 8.38 -6.60 -5.90
N PRO A 185 7.65 -7.58 -6.45
CA PRO A 185 8.23 -8.59 -7.33
C PRO A 185 8.65 -8.01 -8.70
N ASN A 186 8.21 -6.79 -9.05
CA ASN A 186 8.65 -6.08 -10.24
C ASN A 186 9.01 -4.63 -9.90
N THR A 187 10.30 -4.35 -9.73
CA THR A 187 10.85 -3.02 -9.42
C THR A 187 11.00 -2.13 -10.65
N GLU A 188 10.87 -2.66 -11.87
CA GLU A 188 10.82 -1.83 -13.08
C GLU A 188 9.50 -1.04 -13.13
N ILE A 189 8.41 -1.68 -12.72
CA ILE A 189 7.08 -1.06 -12.65
C ILE A 189 6.90 -0.22 -11.38
N ASN A 190 7.47 -0.69 -10.26
CA ASN A 190 7.38 -0.05 -8.96
C ASN A 190 8.79 0.31 -8.44
N PRO A 191 9.40 1.39 -8.96
CA PRO A 191 10.82 1.73 -8.71
C PRO A 191 11.11 2.19 -7.28
N ASP A 192 10.11 2.71 -6.58
CA ASP A 192 10.25 3.16 -5.19
C ASP A 192 10.23 1.98 -4.18
N ALA A 193 9.87 0.78 -4.64
CA ALA A 193 9.79 -0.42 -3.81
C ALA A 193 11.10 -1.22 -3.81
N LEU A 194 11.41 -1.85 -2.68
CA LEU A 194 12.52 -2.79 -2.57
C LEU A 194 12.24 -4.09 -3.35
N PRO A 195 13.26 -4.77 -3.90
CA PRO A 195 13.04 -6.01 -4.64
C PRO A 195 12.55 -7.14 -3.72
N LEU A 196 11.42 -7.76 -4.08
CA LEU A 196 10.94 -8.99 -3.47
C LEU A 196 11.41 -10.20 -4.29
N ARG A 197 12.41 -10.92 -3.78
CA ARG A 197 12.98 -12.09 -4.44
C ARG A 197 13.04 -13.28 -3.48
N PHE A 198 12.61 -14.46 -3.92
CA PHE A 198 12.77 -15.72 -3.19
C PHE A 198 13.99 -16.49 -3.64
N SER A 199 14.48 -17.39 -2.78
CA SER A 199 15.65 -18.21 -3.10
C SER A 199 15.40 -19.06 -4.34
N SER A 200 16.23 -18.87 -5.37
CA SER A 200 16.32 -19.79 -6.52
C SER A 200 17.11 -21.06 -6.18
N LEU A 201 17.90 -21.02 -5.10
CA LEU A 201 18.76 -22.12 -4.69
C LEU A 201 17.95 -23.28 -4.09
N ASN A 202 18.28 -24.49 -4.54
CA ASN A 202 17.82 -25.78 -4.02
C ASN A 202 16.30 -25.96 -3.98
N LEU A 203 15.57 -25.39 -4.95
CA LEU A 203 14.12 -25.55 -5.04
C LEU A 203 13.75 -27.03 -5.02
N SER A 204 12.84 -27.39 -4.10
CA SER A 204 12.42 -28.77 -3.95
C SER A 204 11.47 -29.19 -5.07
N LYS A 205 11.43 -30.49 -5.38
CA LYS A 205 10.42 -31.06 -6.31
C LYS A 205 9.02 -30.59 -5.93
N LYS A 206 8.68 -30.59 -4.64
CA LYS A 206 7.34 -30.20 -4.18
C LYS A 206 7.07 -28.72 -4.44
N GLU A 207 8.03 -27.84 -4.19
CA GLU A 207 7.89 -26.40 -4.51
C GLU A 207 7.70 -26.21 -6.02
N LEU A 208 8.59 -26.74 -6.85
CA LEU A 208 8.48 -26.64 -8.31
C LEU A 208 7.15 -27.18 -8.84
N MET A 209 6.72 -28.35 -8.36
CA MET A 209 5.43 -28.93 -8.73
C MET A 209 4.21 -28.10 -8.30
N THR A 210 4.36 -27.26 -7.29
CA THR A 210 3.28 -26.35 -6.87
C THR A 210 3.32 -25.08 -7.70
N LEU A 211 4.53 -24.55 -7.97
CA LEU A 211 4.75 -23.33 -8.73
C LEU A 211 4.43 -23.46 -10.23
N ILE A 212 4.57 -24.66 -10.79
CA ILE A 212 4.22 -24.95 -12.17
C ILE A 212 2.71 -25.25 -12.24
N PRO A 213 1.95 -24.58 -13.14
CA PRO A 213 0.50 -24.77 -13.28
C PRO A 213 0.06 -26.23 -13.50
N ASP A 214 -1.23 -26.48 -13.25
CA ASP A 214 -1.78 -27.83 -13.06
C ASP A 214 -1.46 -28.84 -14.19
N SER A 215 -0.92 -29.97 -13.73
CA SER A 215 -0.75 -31.27 -14.38
C SER A 215 0.47 -31.46 -15.30
N LEU A 216 1.67 -31.32 -14.72
CA LEU A 216 2.81 -32.07 -15.25
C LEU A 216 2.43 -33.56 -15.34
N THR A 217 2.45 -34.10 -16.55
CA THR A 217 2.25 -35.52 -16.84
C THR A 217 3.25 -36.37 -16.05
N ASN A 218 2.93 -37.65 -15.83
CA ASN A 218 3.87 -38.58 -15.18
C ASN A 218 5.25 -38.60 -15.87
N SER A 219 5.28 -38.41 -17.19
CA SER A 219 6.52 -38.30 -17.97
C SER A 219 7.30 -37.03 -17.62
N GLN A 220 6.65 -35.87 -17.57
CA GLN A 220 7.29 -34.61 -17.19
C GLN A 220 7.78 -34.64 -15.73
N MET A 221 7.00 -35.22 -14.82
CA MET A 221 7.41 -35.43 -13.43
C MET A 221 8.63 -36.37 -13.31
N GLY A 222 8.75 -37.34 -14.20
CA GLY A 222 9.91 -38.23 -14.29
C GLY A 222 11.17 -37.49 -14.73
N VAL A 223 11.06 -36.68 -15.78
CA VAL A 223 12.14 -35.81 -16.30
C VAL A 223 12.63 -34.86 -15.20
N LEU A 224 11.73 -34.09 -14.58
CA LEU A 224 12.08 -33.17 -13.50
C LEU A 224 12.75 -33.89 -12.32
N TYR A 225 12.24 -35.07 -11.95
CA TYR A 225 12.81 -35.84 -10.86
C TYR A 225 14.24 -36.33 -11.16
N ASN A 226 14.50 -36.80 -12.38
CA ASN A 226 15.82 -37.24 -12.79
C ASN A 226 16.82 -36.09 -12.81
N ALA A 227 16.41 -34.94 -13.37
CA ALA A 227 17.21 -33.71 -13.40
C ALA A 227 17.60 -33.26 -11.97
N LEU A 228 16.61 -33.12 -11.09
CA LEU A 228 16.83 -32.75 -9.68
C LEU A 228 17.69 -33.77 -8.93
N LYS A 229 17.51 -35.06 -9.20
CA LYS A 229 18.33 -36.11 -8.57
C LYS A 229 19.79 -36.00 -9.01
N ARG A 230 20.05 -35.79 -10.31
CA ARG A 230 21.41 -35.61 -10.85
C ARG A 230 22.10 -34.39 -10.24
N LEU A 231 21.39 -33.29 -10.07
CA LEU A 231 21.93 -32.10 -9.41
C LEU A 231 22.27 -32.37 -7.94
N LYS A 232 21.37 -33.03 -7.21
CA LYS A 232 21.62 -33.41 -5.81
C LYS A 232 22.78 -34.39 -5.63
N ASP A 233 22.96 -35.32 -6.56
CA ASP A 233 24.06 -36.29 -6.51
C ASP A 233 25.44 -35.62 -6.67
N LYS A 234 25.51 -34.36 -7.15
CA LYS A 234 26.75 -33.56 -7.23
C LYS A 234 27.14 -32.90 -5.89
N ASP A 235 26.27 -32.92 -4.88
CA ASP A 235 26.51 -32.31 -3.55
C ASP A 235 26.89 -30.81 -3.59
N GLU A 236 26.38 -30.09 -4.58
CA GLU A 236 26.53 -28.65 -4.76
C GLU A 236 25.16 -27.96 -4.77
N ASP A 237 25.11 -26.69 -4.36
CA ASP A 237 23.90 -25.86 -4.46
C ASP A 237 23.56 -25.63 -5.93
N TYR A 238 22.28 -25.78 -6.29
CA TYR A 238 21.80 -25.57 -7.65
C TYR A 238 20.70 -24.51 -7.72
N GLY A 239 20.72 -23.65 -8.75
CA GLY A 239 19.70 -22.64 -9.04
C GLY A 239 18.69 -23.10 -10.10
N LEU A 240 17.82 -22.18 -10.56
CA LEU A 240 16.84 -22.45 -11.64
C LEU A 240 17.52 -22.80 -12.97
N LEU A 241 18.53 -22.02 -13.38
CA LEU A 241 19.34 -22.28 -14.57
C LEU A 241 19.97 -23.68 -14.58
N ASP A 242 20.49 -24.14 -13.44
CA ASP A 242 21.06 -25.49 -13.33
C ASP A 242 19.99 -26.58 -13.53
N ILE A 243 18.75 -26.31 -13.11
CA ILE A 243 17.60 -27.20 -13.30
C ILE A 243 17.20 -27.22 -14.78
N GLU A 244 17.17 -26.06 -15.44
CA GLU A 244 16.91 -25.95 -16.88
C GLU A 244 17.94 -26.72 -17.70
N ASP A 245 19.22 -26.53 -17.40
CA ASP A 245 20.31 -27.26 -18.02
C ASP A 245 20.20 -28.77 -17.79
N ALA A 246 19.87 -29.19 -16.57
CA ALA A 246 19.69 -30.59 -16.27
C ALA A 246 18.48 -31.19 -17.00
N VAL A 247 17.38 -30.44 -17.15
CA VAL A 247 16.18 -30.85 -17.88
C VAL A 247 16.43 -30.89 -19.39
N SER A 248 17.17 -29.92 -19.94
CA SER A 248 17.48 -29.84 -21.37
C SER A 248 18.31 -31.05 -21.85
N GLN A 249 19.13 -31.63 -20.96
CA GLN A 249 19.93 -32.82 -21.20
C GLN A 249 19.16 -34.15 -21.12
N GLU A 250 17.88 -34.17 -20.74
CA GLU A 250 17.10 -35.41 -20.67
C GLU A 250 16.68 -35.89 -22.08
N ASP A 251 16.74 -37.20 -22.32
CA ASP A 251 16.36 -37.83 -23.59
C ASP A 251 14.84 -38.07 -23.66
N SER A 252 14.05 -37.02 -23.43
CA SER A 252 12.59 -37.09 -23.40
C SER A 252 11.97 -35.86 -24.05
N THR A 253 10.98 -36.07 -24.93
CA THR A 253 10.21 -34.96 -25.53
C THR A 253 9.37 -34.20 -24.50
N ALA A 254 9.13 -34.79 -23.32
CA ALA A 254 8.44 -34.15 -22.21
C ALA A 254 9.21 -32.97 -21.61
N LYS A 255 10.50 -32.82 -21.91
CA LYS A 255 11.34 -31.72 -21.39
C LYS A 255 10.95 -30.35 -21.90
N TRP A 256 10.48 -30.22 -23.14
CA TRP A 256 10.25 -28.91 -23.77
C TRP A 256 9.22 -28.07 -23.03
N ASN A 257 8.07 -28.66 -22.68
CA ASN A 257 7.08 -27.94 -21.88
C ASN A 257 7.62 -27.58 -20.48
N LEU A 258 8.47 -28.42 -19.89
CA LEU A 258 9.07 -28.15 -18.58
C LEU A 258 10.09 -27.00 -18.67
N LEU A 259 10.89 -26.94 -19.73
CA LEU A 259 11.81 -25.83 -20.01
C LEU A 259 11.06 -24.51 -20.14
N ASN A 260 10.00 -24.46 -20.96
CA ASN A 260 9.19 -23.25 -21.09
C ASN A 260 8.63 -22.76 -19.73
N TYR A 261 8.26 -23.67 -18.83
CA TYR A 261 7.81 -23.27 -17.50
C TYR A 261 8.95 -22.77 -16.62
N LEU A 262 10.13 -23.40 -16.66
CA LEU A 262 11.28 -22.96 -15.90
C LEU A 262 11.76 -21.58 -16.38
N GLU A 263 11.83 -21.37 -17.70
CA GLU A 263 12.11 -20.07 -18.33
C GLU A 263 11.11 -19.01 -17.85
N GLN A 264 9.80 -19.30 -17.85
CA GLN A 264 8.79 -18.38 -17.30
C GLN A 264 8.98 -18.08 -15.81
N LEU A 265 9.41 -19.07 -15.03
CA LEU A 265 9.70 -18.85 -13.60
C LEU A 265 10.92 -17.95 -13.41
N GLU A 266 11.93 -18.09 -14.26
CA GLU A 266 13.09 -17.19 -14.25
C GLU A 266 12.72 -15.77 -14.71
N GLU A 267 12.03 -15.64 -15.85
CA GLU A 267 11.58 -14.37 -16.42
C GLU A 267 10.61 -13.61 -15.50
N SER A 268 9.91 -14.31 -14.60
CA SER A 268 9.07 -13.66 -13.58
C SER A 268 9.84 -12.68 -12.70
N GLY A 269 11.17 -12.80 -12.66
CA GLY A 269 12.06 -12.08 -11.77
C GLY A 269 11.93 -12.54 -10.31
N LEU A 270 10.93 -13.32 -9.93
CA LEU A 270 10.60 -13.58 -8.53
C LEU A 270 11.67 -14.38 -7.76
N PHE A 271 12.63 -14.99 -8.46
CA PHE A 271 13.67 -15.84 -7.88
C PHE A 271 15.07 -15.25 -8.06
N SER A 272 15.90 -15.35 -7.02
CA SER A 272 17.28 -14.86 -7.01
C SER A 272 18.17 -15.74 -6.14
N LYS A 273 19.48 -15.74 -6.43
CA LYS A 273 20.51 -16.31 -5.53
C LYS A 273 20.72 -15.43 -4.28
N ASP A 274 20.30 -14.18 -4.34
CA ASP A 274 20.25 -13.23 -3.23
C ASP A 274 18.79 -12.94 -2.86
N PRO A 275 18.15 -13.82 -2.06
CA PRO A 275 16.77 -13.65 -1.67
C PRO A 275 16.61 -12.74 -0.45
N ILE A 276 15.41 -12.22 -0.26
CA ILE A 276 15.06 -11.51 0.96
C ILE A 276 15.10 -12.43 2.20
N ASP A 277 15.55 -11.92 3.35
CA ASP A 277 15.25 -12.57 4.63
C ASP A 277 13.78 -12.30 4.95
N LEU A 278 12.96 -13.35 4.91
CA LEU A 278 11.53 -13.27 5.19
C LEU A 278 11.19 -12.74 6.58
N LYS A 279 12.16 -12.71 7.52
CA LYS A 279 11.98 -12.05 8.81
C LYS A 279 11.86 -10.54 8.68
N ASP A 280 12.51 -9.95 7.69
CA ASP A 280 12.46 -8.50 7.43
C ASP A 280 11.09 -8.07 6.89
N LEU A 281 10.23 -9.02 6.52
CA LEU A 281 8.85 -8.73 6.14
C LEU A 281 7.91 -8.59 7.34
N VAL A 282 8.37 -8.91 8.55
CA VAL A 282 7.52 -8.97 9.74
C VAL A 282 8.27 -8.48 10.97
N GLU A 283 8.15 -7.19 11.25
CA GLU A 283 8.71 -6.55 12.45
C GLU A 283 7.61 -5.84 13.26
N PRO A 284 7.68 -5.85 14.62
CA PRO A 284 6.75 -5.13 15.48
C PRO A 284 6.63 -3.65 15.12
N GLY A 285 5.41 -3.13 15.16
CA GLY A 285 5.11 -1.72 14.90
C GLY A 285 5.28 -1.28 13.44
N ARG A 286 5.53 -2.22 12.52
CA ARG A 286 5.78 -1.93 11.10
C ARG A 286 4.72 -2.50 10.16
N ALA A 287 4.37 -1.71 9.15
CA ALA A 287 3.64 -2.17 7.99
C ALA A 287 4.62 -2.54 6.86
N THR A 288 4.54 -3.77 6.38
CA THR A 288 5.23 -4.20 5.17
C THR A 288 4.23 -4.31 4.03
N ILE A 289 4.47 -3.56 2.95
CA ILE A 289 3.62 -3.53 1.76
C ILE A 289 4.29 -4.37 0.68
N ILE A 290 3.52 -5.26 0.07
CA ILE A 290 3.87 -5.97 -1.15
C ILE A 290 3.09 -5.31 -2.27
N ASN A 291 3.73 -4.38 -2.95
CA ASN A 291 3.16 -3.63 -4.06
C ASN A 291 3.09 -4.53 -5.29
N LEU A 292 1.85 -4.78 -5.72
CA LEU A 292 1.50 -5.64 -6.84
C LEU A 292 0.88 -4.81 -7.98
N ARG A 293 1.00 -3.48 -7.93
CA ARG A 293 0.46 -2.57 -8.93
C ARG A 293 1.07 -2.88 -10.30
N ALA A 294 0.20 -3.16 -11.27
CA ALA A 294 0.55 -3.52 -12.64
C ALA A 294 1.49 -4.74 -12.76
N VAL A 295 1.58 -5.58 -11.74
CA VAL A 295 2.25 -6.88 -11.81
C VAL A 295 1.32 -7.88 -12.48
N GLU A 296 1.86 -8.71 -13.38
CA GLU A 296 1.07 -9.73 -14.09
C GLU A 296 0.35 -10.69 -13.11
N PRO A 297 -0.87 -11.17 -13.45
CA PRO A 297 -1.66 -12.01 -12.56
C PRO A 297 -0.93 -13.25 -12.05
N GLU A 298 -0.18 -13.93 -12.93
CA GLU A 298 0.57 -15.14 -12.60
C GLU A 298 1.64 -14.85 -11.53
N ALA A 299 2.41 -13.77 -11.70
CA ALA A 299 3.43 -13.34 -10.75
C ALA A 299 2.83 -12.87 -9.42
N THR A 300 1.67 -12.20 -9.47
CA THR A 300 0.89 -11.80 -8.30
C THR A 300 0.45 -13.01 -7.47
N GLU A 301 -0.12 -14.00 -8.15
CA GLU A 301 -0.60 -15.23 -7.53
C GLU A 301 0.53 -16.05 -6.92
N MET A 302 1.65 -16.15 -7.64
CA MET A 302 2.87 -16.81 -7.20
C MET A 302 3.47 -16.13 -5.97
N THR A 303 3.54 -14.79 -5.97
CA THR A 303 4.02 -13.98 -4.85
C THR A 303 3.18 -14.23 -3.61
N ALA A 304 1.85 -14.15 -3.73
CA ALA A 304 0.93 -14.41 -2.63
C ALA A 304 1.08 -15.82 -2.07
N TYR A 305 1.18 -16.84 -2.93
CA TYR A 305 1.41 -18.23 -2.50
C TYR A 305 2.74 -18.38 -1.73
N MET A 306 3.83 -17.84 -2.28
CA MET A 306 5.17 -17.97 -1.69
C MET A 306 5.26 -17.31 -0.32
N LEU A 307 4.72 -16.09 -0.19
CA LEU A 307 4.64 -15.38 1.08
C LEU A 307 3.80 -16.16 2.10
N ALA A 308 2.56 -16.52 1.74
CA ALA A 308 1.67 -17.27 2.60
C ALA A 308 2.30 -18.58 3.07
N LYS A 309 2.91 -19.34 2.15
CA LYS A 309 3.51 -20.64 2.46
C LYS A 309 4.72 -20.52 3.37
N LYS A 310 5.69 -19.67 3.01
CA LYS A 310 6.98 -19.59 3.72
C LYS A 310 6.82 -18.91 5.08
N LEU A 311 6.04 -17.84 5.18
CA LEU A 311 5.78 -17.17 6.45
C LEU A 311 4.96 -18.05 7.40
N PHE A 312 3.98 -18.81 6.88
CA PHE A 312 3.25 -19.76 7.72
C PHE A 312 4.15 -20.87 8.27
N ASP A 313 5.09 -21.38 7.48
CA ASP A 313 6.07 -22.36 7.95
C ASP A 313 7.03 -21.78 9.00
N LEU A 314 7.43 -20.51 8.86
CA LEU A 314 8.22 -19.81 9.88
C LEU A 314 7.44 -19.60 11.17
N ARG A 315 6.15 -19.27 11.09
CA ARG A 315 5.25 -19.19 12.27
C ARG A 315 5.06 -20.52 12.96
N LYS A 316 4.88 -21.62 12.21
CA LYS A 316 4.81 -22.98 12.77
C LYS A 316 6.07 -23.37 13.55
N LYS A 317 7.22 -22.82 13.16
CA LYS A 317 8.52 -23.01 13.83
C LYS A 317 8.85 -21.92 14.85
N ASN A 318 7.94 -20.97 15.05
CA ASN A 318 8.10 -19.81 15.92
C ASN A 318 9.37 -18.96 15.66
N ARG A 319 9.70 -18.73 14.38
CA ARG A 319 10.92 -18.01 13.94
C ARG A 319 10.74 -16.53 13.61
N ILE A 320 9.49 -16.07 13.48
CA ILE A 320 9.08 -14.68 13.24
C ILE A 320 7.96 -14.33 14.22
N PRO A 321 7.70 -13.06 14.59
CA PRO A 321 6.62 -12.72 15.52
C PRO A 321 5.23 -13.04 14.94
N PRO A 322 4.17 -13.13 15.78
CA PRO A 322 2.80 -13.11 15.31
C PRO A 322 2.54 -11.88 14.44
N PHE A 323 1.71 -12.03 13.40
CA PHE A 323 1.41 -10.93 12.48
C PHE A 323 0.09 -11.15 11.75
N LEU A 324 -0.40 -10.08 11.11
CA LEU A 324 -1.59 -10.14 10.28
C LEU A 324 -1.21 -9.96 8.80
N MET A 325 -1.65 -10.90 7.97
CA MET A 325 -1.56 -10.79 6.51
C MET A 325 -2.85 -10.21 5.94
N ILE A 326 -2.82 -8.97 5.42
CA ILE A 326 -3.94 -8.30 4.77
C ILE A 326 -3.88 -8.57 3.27
N MET A 327 -5.01 -9.00 2.72
CA MET A 327 -5.19 -9.22 1.28
C MET A 327 -6.18 -8.19 0.75
N GLU A 328 -5.68 -7.16 0.08
CA GLU A 328 -6.55 -6.27 -0.67
C GLU A 328 -7.01 -6.93 -1.97
N GLU A 329 -8.31 -6.79 -2.28
CA GLU A 329 -8.94 -7.59 -3.34
C GLU A 329 -8.78 -9.10 -3.14
N ALA A 330 -9.10 -9.57 -1.94
CA ALA A 330 -8.94 -10.97 -1.54
C ALA A 330 -9.55 -12.01 -2.53
N HIS A 331 -10.54 -11.63 -3.35
CA HIS A 331 -11.08 -12.51 -4.39
C HIS A 331 -10.07 -12.86 -5.49
N ASN A 332 -9.00 -12.09 -5.68
CA ASN A 332 -7.89 -12.39 -6.59
C ASN A 332 -6.94 -13.45 -6.02
N PHE A 333 -6.89 -13.61 -4.70
CA PHE A 333 -5.98 -14.54 -4.03
C PHE A 333 -6.67 -15.80 -3.55
N VAL A 334 -7.94 -15.71 -3.16
CA VAL A 334 -8.71 -16.85 -2.64
C VAL A 334 -10.15 -16.85 -3.16
N PRO A 335 -10.34 -17.03 -4.49
CA PRO A 335 -11.67 -17.08 -5.07
C PRO A 335 -12.46 -18.32 -4.61
N GLU A 336 -13.78 -18.21 -4.57
CA GLU A 336 -14.67 -19.36 -4.44
C GLU A 336 -14.59 -20.21 -5.73
N LYS A 337 -14.67 -21.54 -5.58
CA LYS A 337 -14.43 -22.53 -6.65
C LYS A 337 -15.17 -22.30 -7.98
N GLY A 338 -16.30 -21.58 -7.97
CA GLY A 338 -17.08 -21.25 -9.16
C GLY A 338 -16.63 -19.99 -9.91
N PHE A 339 -15.73 -19.19 -9.34
CA PHE A 339 -15.24 -17.93 -9.91
C PHE A 339 -13.77 -18.00 -10.33
N GLY A 340 -13.05 -19.04 -9.90
CA GLY A 340 -11.64 -19.26 -10.23
C GLY A 340 -11.01 -20.27 -9.28
N GLN A 341 -9.79 -20.67 -9.61
CA GLN A 341 -8.91 -21.45 -8.76
C GLN A 341 -7.52 -20.85 -8.91
N THR A 342 -6.94 -20.42 -7.80
CA THR A 342 -5.58 -19.89 -7.71
C THR A 342 -4.69 -20.88 -6.95
N LEU A 343 -3.40 -20.77 -7.18
CA LEU A 343 -2.30 -21.43 -6.48
C LEU A 343 -2.34 -21.17 -4.98
N SER A 344 -2.75 -19.95 -4.58
CA SER A 344 -2.81 -19.55 -3.18
C SER A 344 -4.07 -20.04 -2.46
N ASN A 345 -5.13 -20.50 -3.17
CA ASN A 345 -6.39 -20.94 -2.54
C ASN A 345 -6.20 -21.91 -1.37
N ASP A 346 -5.43 -22.98 -1.57
CA ASP A 346 -5.30 -24.06 -0.58
C ASP A 346 -4.51 -23.62 0.65
N ILE A 347 -3.45 -22.83 0.46
CA ILE A 347 -2.66 -22.30 1.58
C ILE A 347 -3.45 -21.25 2.35
N MET A 348 -4.21 -20.38 1.68
CA MET A 348 -5.05 -19.37 2.34
C MET A 348 -6.18 -20.01 3.16
N ARG A 349 -6.85 -21.05 2.64
CA ARG A 349 -7.83 -21.85 3.43
C ARG A 349 -7.19 -22.48 4.66
N LYS A 350 -5.96 -22.95 4.52
CA LYS A 350 -5.21 -23.54 5.63
C LYS A 350 -4.83 -22.49 6.68
N ILE A 351 -4.43 -21.30 6.26
CA ILE A 351 -4.16 -20.18 7.17
C ILE A 351 -5.46 -19.75 7.87
N ALA A 352 -6.59 -19.65 7.18
CA ALA A 352 -7.87 -19.31 7.81
C ALA A 352 -8.31 -20.33 8.88
N SER A 353 -8.00 -21.62 8.69
CA SER A 353 -8.43 -22.69 9.63
C SER A 353 -7.41 -23.03 10.72
N GLU A 354 -6.12 -22.83 10.47
CA GLU A 354 -5.04 -23.20 11.41
C GLU A 354 -4.21 -22.01 11.90
N GLY A 355 -4.22 -20.89 11.17
CA GLY A 355 -3.33 -19.72 11.36
C GLY A 355 -3.39 -19.13 12.77
N ARG A 356 -4.59 -18.99 13.34
CA ARG A 356 -4.82 -18.59 14.73
C ARG A 356 -3.95 -19.34 15.74
N LYS A 357 -3.77 -20.66 15.57
CA LYS A 357 -2.97 -21.50 16.50
C LYS A 357 -1.49 -21.14 16.49
N PHE A 358 -1.04 -20.50 15.41
CA PHE A 358 0.34 -20.11 15.18
C PHE A 358 0.49 -18.58 15.18
N GLY A 359 -0.50 -17.80 15.62
CA GLY A 359 -0.43 -16.34 15.61
C GLY A 359 -0.22 -15.75 14.21
N LEU A 360 -0.75 -16.40 13.16
CA LEU A 360 -0.85 -15.83 11.82
C LEU A 360 -2.31 -15.51 11.55
N GLY A 361 -2.63 -14.22 11.59
CA GLY A 361 -3.95 -13.74 11.27
C GLY A 361 -4.12 -13.32 9.81
N MET A 362 -5.36 -13.11 9.40
CA MET A 362 -5.68 -12.76 8.01
C MET A 362 -6.74 -11.66 7.92
N GLY A 363 -6.43 -10.58 7.20
CA GLY A 363 -7.37 -9.51 6.85
C GLY A 363 -7.88 -9.70 5.42
N VAL A 364 -9.19 -9.86 5.26
CA VAL A 364 -9.84 -10.15 3.96
C VAL A 364 -10.58 -8.91 3.48
N ILE A 365 -10.04 -8.19 2.50
CA ILE A 365 -10.58 -6.90 2.05
C ILE A 365 -11.09 -7.04 0.62
N SER A 366 -12.39 -6.79 0.38
CA SER A 366 -12.92 -6.84 -1.00
C SER A 366 -14.28 -6.20 -1.21
N GLN A 367 -14.54 -5.77 -2.45
CA GLN A 367 -15.86 -5.35 -2.94
C GLN A 367 -16.75 -6.47 -3.46
N ARG A 368 -16.23 -7.69 -3.61
CA ARG A 368 -16.99 -8.83 -4.11
C ARG A 368 -17.00 -9.98 -3.09
N PRO A 369 -17.63 -9.84 -1.91
CA PRO A 369 -17.68 -10.91 -0.91
C PRO A 369 -18.24 -12.22 -1.48
N ALA A 370 -19.16 -12.19 -2.45
CA ALA A 370 -19.68 -13.41 -3.07
C ALA A 370 -18.65 -14.18 -3.92
N ARG A 371 -17.53 -13.55 -4.29
CA ARG A 371 -16.44 -14.17 -5.06
C ARG A 371 -15.33 -14.75 -4.19
N ILE A 372 -15.32 -14.42 -2.90
CA ILE A 372 -14.32 -14.92 -1.95
C ILE A 372 -14.74 -16.31 -1.48
N ASP A 373 -13.77 -17.18 -1.21
CA ASP A 373 -14.06 -18.45 -0.62
C ASP A 373 -14.85 -18.35 0.69
N LYS A 374 -15.99 -19.04 0.75
CA LYS A 374 -16.89 -19.02 1.91
C LYS A 374 -16.27 -19.61 3.18
N ASN A 375 -15.33 -20.54 3.06
CA ASN A 375 -14.67 -21.14 4.22
C ASN A 375 -13.60 -20.22 4.78
N VAL A 376 -13.07 -19.29 3.99
CA VAL A 376 -12.20 -18.22 4.48
C VAL A 376 -13.03 -17.13 5.13
N LEU A 377 -14.07 -16.66 4.43
CA LEU A 377 -14.91 -15.57 4.94
C LEU A 377 -15.62 -15.95 6.25
N SER A 378 -16.04 -17.22 6.41
CA SER A 378 -16.66 -17.70 7.66
C SER A 378 -15.71 -17.84 8.85
N GLN A 379 -14.39 -17.77 8.66
CA GLN A 379 -13.42 -17.71 9.77
C GLN A 379 -13.16 -16.28 10.24
N CYS A 380 -13.63 -15.28 9.49
CA CYS A 380 -13.51 -13.87 9.86
C CYS A 380 -14.65 -13.52 10.82
N ASN A 381 -14.41 -13.70 12.13
CA ASN A 381 -15.39 -13.36 13.16
C ASN A 381 -15.67 -11.85 13.20
N ASN A 382 -14.62 -11.04 13.05
CA ASN A 382 -14.72 -9.60 12.94
C ASN A 382 -14.99 -9.22 11.47
N GLN A 383 -16.11 -8.57 11.18
CA GLN A 383 -16.45 -8.13 9.83
C GLN A 383 -16.92 -6.68 9.88
N PHE A 384 -16.31 -5.84 9.05
CA PHE A 384 -16.70 -4.45 8.87
C PHE A 384 -17.37 -4.30 7.52
N ILE A 385 -18.67 -4.06 7.54
CA ILE A 385 -19.48 -3.98 6.32
C ILE A 385 -19.81 -2.52 6.07
N LEU A 386 -19.18 -1.94 5.05
CA LEU A 386 -19.61 -0.64 4.52
C LEU A 386 -20.75 -0.85 3.53
N ARG A 387 -21.10 0.20 2.80
CA ARG A 387 -22.21 0.14 1.84
C ARG A 387 -22.03 -1.00 0.83
N VAL A 388 -23.01 -1.89 0.74
CA VAL A 388 -23.09 -2.95 -0.28
C VAL A 388 -24.50 -3.00 -0.86
N THR A 389 -24.62 -2.85 -2.17
CA THR A 389 -25.93 -2.81 -2.86
C THR A 389 -26.26 -4.08 -3.63
N ASN A 390 -25.25 -4.87 -4.00
CA ASN A 390 -25.45 -6.07 -4.81
C ASN A 390 -26.12 -7.20 -3.98
N PRO A 391 -27.25 -7.78 -4.44
CA PRO A 391 -27.94 -8.83 -3.69
C PRO A 391 -27.14 -10.11 -3.44
N ASN A 392 -26.27 -10.51 -4.37
CA ASN A 392 -25.45 -11.72 -4.19
C ASN A 392 -24.37 -11.49 -3.13
N ASP A 393 -23.75 -10.31 -3.15
CA ASP A 393 -22.75 -9.91 -2.18
C ASP A 393 -23.36 -9.78 -0.78
N LEU A 394 -24.52 -9.13 -0.66
CA LEU A 394 -25.28 -9.08 0.60
C LEU A 394 -25.63 -10.48 1.12
N LYS A 395 -26.11 -11.35 0.25
CA LYS A 395 -26.44 -12.74 0.64
C LYS A 395 -25.23 -13.53 1.10
N ALA A 396 -24.02 -13.23 0.58
CA ALA A 396 -22.79 -13.83 1.07
C ALA A 396 -22.48 -13.35 2.49
N ILE A 397 -22.63 -12.05 2.73
CA ILE A 397 -22.45 -11.42 4.05
C ILE A 397 -23.45 -11.96 5.08
N SER A 398 -24.75 -12.00 4.76
CA SER A 398 -25.79 -12.53 5.66
C SER A 398 -25.62 -14.00 6.01
N LYS A 399 -24.85 -14.75 5.20
CA LYS A 399 -24.51 -16.14 5.47
C LYS A 399 -23.20 -16.31 6.25
N SER A 400 -22.31 -15.31 6.22
CA SER A 400 -21.03 -15.37 6.93
C SER A 400 -21.16 -14.97 8.39
N PHE A 401 -22.20 -14.22 8.79
CA PHE A 401 -22.39 -13.78 10.17
C PHE A 401 -23.79 -14.09 10.70
N GLU A 402 -23.85 -14.70 11.89
CA GLU A 402 -25.12 -14.93 12.61
C GLU A 402 -25.60 -13.62 13.25
N GLY A 403 -26.81 -13.16 12.91
CA GLY A 403 -27.39 -11.93 13.48
C GLY A 403 -27.72 -10.83 12.48
N ILE A 404 -27.38 -11.01 11.21
CA ILE A 404 -27.86 -10.13 10.13
C ILE A 404 -29.32 -10.50 9.81
N ASN A 405 -30.26 -9.63 10.21
CA ASN A 405 -31.66 -9.73 9.82
C ASN A 405 -31.94 -8.90 8.55
N SER A 406 -33.15 -9.00 8.00
CA SER A 406 -33.55 -8.25 6.80
C SER A 406 -33.50 -6.73 6.98
N GLU A 407 -33.58 -6.24 8.21
CA GLU A 407 -33.49 -4.80 8.50
C GLU A 407 -32.06 -4.33 8.38
N VAL A 408 -31.10 -5.03 8.99
CA VAL A 408 -29.66 -4.76 8.85
C VAL A 408 -29.22 -4.85 7.39
N GLU A 409 -29.71 -5.85 6.63
CA GLU A 409 -29.45 -5.92 5.18
C GLU A 409 -29.96 -4.68 4.43
N SER A 410 -31.13 -4.16 4.79
CA SER A 410 -31.66 -2.94 4.19
C SER A 410 -30.82 -1.73 4.56
N MET A 411 -30.25 -1.69 5.77
CA MET A 411 -29.40 -0.60 6.23
C MET A 411 -28.06 -0.59 5.49
N ILE A 412 -27.43 -1.75 5.33
CA ILE A 412 -26.16 -1.90 4.60
C ILE A 412 -26.26 -1.30 3.19
N LYS A 413 -27.42 -1.43 2.51
CA LYS A 413 -27.64 -0.84 1.17
C LYS A 413 -27.61 0.70 1.16
N SER A 414 -28.01 1.32 2.27
CA SER A 414 -28.21 2.76 2.41
C SER A 414 -27.14 3.46 3.26
N LEU A 415 -26.11 2.75 3.73
CA LEU A 415 -25.04 3.34 4.54
C LEU A 415 -24.38 4.52 3.80
N PRO A 416 -24.16 5.66 4.48
CA PRO A 416 -23.36 6.74 3.92
C PRO A 416 -21.87 6.33 3.86
N PRO A 417 -21.05 6.97 3.00
CA PRO A 417 -19.60 6.80 3.04
C PRO A 417 -19.03 7.14 4.42
N GLY A 418 -17.99 6.41 4.84
CA GLY A 418 -17.38 6.61 6.16
C GLY A 418 -18.16 5.98 7.32
N VAL A 419 -19.26 5.28 7.06
CA VAL A 419 -20.02 4.54 8.08
C VAL A 419 -20.03 3.05 7.74
N CYS A 420 -19.82 2.21 8.75
CA CYS A 420 -19.81 0.76 8.62
C CYS A 420 -20.68 0.08 9.69
N PHE A 421 -21.08 -1.16 9.45
CA PHE A 421 -21.47 -2.07 10.52
C PHE A 421 -20.23 -2.82 11.00
N ALA A 422 -19.87 -2.63 12.26
CA ALA A 422 -18.89 -3.46 12.95
C ALA A 422 -19.60 -4.71 13.52
N LEU A 423 -19.23 -5.86 12.97
CA LEU A 423 -19.67 -7.18 13.43
C LEU A 423 -18.49 -7.86 14.12
N GLY A 424 -18.74 -8.45 15.29
CA GLY A 424 -17.70 -9.00 16.17
C GLY A 424 -18.17 -9.01 17.64
N ASN A 425 -19.05 -8.06 17.97
CA ASN A 425 -19.78 -7.99 19.24
C ASN A 425 -21.08 -8.81 19.19
N GLU A 426 -21.74 -8.97 20.34
CA GLU A 426 -23.02 -9.69 20.45
C GLU A 426 -24.14 -9.09 19.58
N TYR A 427 -24.03 -7.79 19.25
CA TYR A 427 -24.99 -7.07 18.41
C TYR A 427 -24.24 -6.27 17.32
N PRO A 428 -24.74 -6.21 16.07
CA PRO A 428 -24.20 -5.36 15.02
C PRO A 428 -24.24 -3.87 15.39
N VAL A 429 -23.10 -3.17 15.30
CA VAL A 429 -23.02 -1.76 15.69
C VAL A 429 -22.72 -0.87 14.48
N MET A 430 -23.57 0.12 14.25
CA MET A 430 -23.36 1.12 13.20
C MET A 430 -22.35 2.16 13.69
N THR A 431 -21.23 2.26 13.00
CA THR A 431 -20.03 2.97 13.46
C THR A 431 -19.60 3.98 12.41
N SER A 432 -19.49 5.25 12.81
CA SER A 432 -18.79 6.29 12.05
C SER A 432 -17.30 6.01 12.17
N VAL A 433 -16.62 5.82 11.04
CA VAL A 433 -15.18 5.56 11.02
C VAL A 433 -14.46 6.86 11.40
N ARG A 434 -13.53 6.78 12.37
CA ARG A 434 -12.75 7.96 12.78
C ARG A 434 -11.90 8.50 11.63
N THR A 435 -11.52 9.76 11.73
CA THR A 435 -10.55 10.36 10.82
C THR A 435 -9.21 9.62 10.93
N ARG A 436 -8.59 9.33 9.78
CA ARG A 436 -7.25 8.75 9.74
C ARG A 436 -6.21 9.70 10.32
N LYS A 437 -5.22 9.13 11.02
CA LYS A 437 -4.05 9.86 11.53
C LYS A 437 -3.00 10.03 10.42
N SER A 438 -2.93 9.07 9.50
CA SER A 438 -2.04 9.11 8.32
C SER A 438 -2.80 9.45 7.03
N LYS A 439 -2.06 9.92 6.02
CA LYS A 439 -2.62 10.35 4.73
C LYS A 439 -3.35 9.18 4.04
N HIS A 440 -4.40 9.50 3.29
CA HIS A 440 -5.07 8.55 2.41
C HIS A 440 -4.51 8.62 0.99
N GLY A 441 -4.11 7.48 0.44
CA GLY A 441 -3.55 7.35 -0.92
C GLY A 441 -4.57 7.06 -2.02
N GLY A 442 -5.84 6.79 -1.67
CA GLY A 442 -6.90 6.38 -2.59
C GLY A 442 -7.65 7.54 -3.27
N GLU A 443 -6.94 8.56 -3.75
CA GLU A 443 -7.58 9.55 -4.61
C GLU A 443 -8.04 8.87 -5.91
N THR A 444 -9.31 9.05 -6.28
CA THR A 444 -9.82 8.58 -7.57
C THR A 444 -9.05 9.32 -8.65
N GLN A 445 -8.38 8.61 -9.55
CA GLN A 445 -7.76 9.24 -10.71
C GLN A 445 -8.85 9.99 -11.50
N THR A 446 -8.86 11.32 -11.39
CA THR A 446 -9.71 12.21 -12.17
C THR A 446 -8.97 12.60 -13.44
N GLY A 447 -9.67 13.14 -14.45
CA GLY A 447 -9.01 13.68 -15.65
C GLY A 447 -7.91 14.71 -15.33
N ASP A 448 -8.03 15.39 -14.19
CA ASP A 448 -7.09 16.38 -13.67
C ASP A 448 -5.86 15.77 -12.95
N SER A 449 -5.86 14.47 -12.64
CA SER A 449 -4.73 13.76 -12.02
C SER A 449 -3.90 12.96 -13.04
N TYR A 450 -4.21 13.11 -14.34
CA TYR A 450 -3.38 12.57 -15.40
C TYR A 450 -2.18 13.51 -15.59
N GLU A 451 -1.10 13.23 -14.89
CA GLU A 451 0.22 13.67 -15.35
C GLU A 451 0.65 12.67 -16.42
N GLU A 452 0.82 13.14 -17.66
CA GLU A 452 1.49 12.36 -18.69
C GLU A 452 2.92 12.11 -18.21
N LYS A 453 3.16 10.94 -17.62
CA LYS A 453 4.52 10.51 -17.29
C LYS A 453 5.30 10.54 -18.59
N THR A 454 6.20 11.50 -18.71
CA THR A 454 7.06 11.68 -19.87
C THR A 454 7.73 10.33 -20.15
N GLN A 455 7.52 9.76 -21.34
CA GLN A 455 8.17 8.50 -21.70
C GLN A 455 9.68 8.72 -21.63
N ILE A 456 10.31 8.16 -20.60
CA ILE A 456 11.76 8.19 -20.47
C ILE A 456 12.31 7.35 -21.62
N THR A 457 12.99 8.01 -22.54
CA THR A 457 13.54 7.37 -23.73
C THR A 457 14.97 6.95 -23.42
N TYR A 458 15.39 5.76 -23.87
CA TYR A 458 16.74 5.24 -23.65
C TYR A 458 17.42 4.95 -24.98
N PHE A 459 18.74 5.09 -25.01
CA PHE A 459 19.54 4.50 -26.08
C PHE A 459 19.60 2.98 -25.90
N SER A 460 19.30 2.24 -26.97
CA SER A 460 19.40 0.78 -26.99
C SER A 460 20.87 0.34 -27.10
N PRO A 461 21.44 -0.35 -26.09
CA PRO A 461 22.77 -0.93 -26.16
C PRO A 461 22.93 -1.83 -27.39
N ARG A 462 24.11 -1.79 -28.02
CA ARG A 462 24.53 -2.83 -28.97
C ARG A 462 25.00 -4.08 -28.25
N ASP A 463 25.77 -3.88 -27.18
CA ASP A 463 26.24 -4.95 -26.31
C ASP A 463 25.46 -4.92 -24.99
N SER A 464 24.93 -6.07 -24.60
CA SER A 464 24.27 -6.24 -23.32
C SER A 464 25.31 -6.19 -22.18
N LEU A 465 24.85 -5.84 -20.97
CA LEU A 465 25.71 -5.85 -19.79
C LEU A 465 26.36 -7.22 -19.58
N GLN A 466 25.60 -8.29 -19.79
CA GLN A 466 26.08 -9.66 -19.66
C GLN A 466 27.16 -10.02 -20.68
N GLU A 467 27.03 -9.63 -21.95
CA GLU A 467 28.05 -9.88 -22.98
C GLU A 467 29.37 -9.17 -22.64
N VAL A 468 29.29 -7.95 -22.08
CA VAL A 468 30.46 -7.19 -21.64
C VAL A 468 31.08 -7.82 -20.39
N GLU A 469 30.28 -8.23 -19.41
CA GLU A 469 30.78 -8.94 -18.22
C GLU A 469 31.45 -10.28 -18.59
N GLU A 470 30.90 -11.02 -19.56
CA GLU A 470 31.52 -12.25 -20.09
C GLU A 470 32.82 -11.97 -20.85
N GLN A 471 32.87 -10.88 -21.64
CA GLN A 471 34.06 -10.48 -22.39
C GLN A 471 35.23 -10.11 -21.47
N TYR A 472 34.96 -9.36 -20.40
CA TYR A 472 36.01 -8.86 -19.50
C TYR A 472 36.24 -9.74 -18.26
N GLY A 473 35.32 -10.67 -17.96
CA GLY A 473 35.45 -11.61 -16.84
C GLY A 473 35.30 -10.96 -15.46
N GLU A 474 34.67 -9.78 -15.40
CA GLU A 474 34.41 -9.02 -14.18
C GLU A 474 33.01 -8.40 -14.22
N LYS A 475 32.52 -7.92 -13.07
CA LYS A 475 31.19 -7.31 -12.97
C LYS A 475 31.23 -5.83 -13.31
N PHE A 476 30.20 -5.37 -14.02
CA PHE A 476 30.02 -3.98 -14.37
C PHE A 476 28.74 -3.43 -13.74
N SER A 477 28.81 -2.19 -13.28
CA SER A 477 27.64 -1.40 -12.87
C SER A 477 27.08 -0.65 -14.07
N ARG A 478 25.77 -0.73 -14.30
CA ARG A 478 25.11 0.05 -15.35
C ARG A 478 24.73 1.42 -14.82
N SER A 479 25.30 2.45 -15.43
CA SER A 479 24.98 3.85 -15.18
C SER A 479 24.33 4.46 -16.42
N TYR A 480 23.61 5.56 -16.24
CA TYR A 480 22.98 6.28 -17.35
C TYR A 480 23.42 7.73 -17.34
N TYR A 481 23.74 8.23 -18.53
CA TYR A 481 24.09 9.61 -18.77
C TYR A 481 22.96 10.29 -19.54
N PRO A 482 22.30 11.32 -18.97
CA PRO A 482 21.24 12.01 -19.66
C PRO A 482 21.79 12.83 -20.85
N PHE A 483 21.07 12.79 -21.97
CA PHE A 483 21.23 13.65 -23.14
C PHE A 483 19.88 14.21 -23.56
N TYR A 484 19.84 15.41 -24.12
CA TYR A 484 18.65 15.89 -24.84
C TYR A 484 18.79 15.57 -26.33
N LEU A 485 17.85 14.80 -26.87
CA LEU A 485 17.72 14.58 -28.31
C LEU A 485 16.82 15.68 -28.91
N VAL A 486 17.37 16.43 -29.84
CA VAL A 486 16.64 17.42 -30.63
C VAL A 486 16.49 16.88 -32.05
N GLN A 487 15.26 16.83 -32.57
CA GLN A 487 15.00 16.30 -33.90
C GLN A 487 14.14 17.25 -34.74
N ASN A 488 14.68 17.71 -35.86
CA ASN A 488 13.94 18.47 -36.87
C ASN A 488 13.80 17.64 -38.16
N ASP A 489 12.98 18.13 -39.10
CA ASP A 489 12.71 17.48 -40.39
C ASP A 489 13.99 17.08 -41.18
N ASN A 490 15.14 17.70 -40.90
CA ASN A 490 16.40 17.45 -41.59
C ASN A 490 17.56 16.92 -40.72
N GLU A 491 17.50 16.99 -39.39
CA GLU A 491 18.64 16.70 -38.50
C GLU A 491 18.24 16.12 -37.13
N LYS A 492 19.16 15.31 -36.53
CA LYS A 492 19.06 14.75 -35.17
C LYS A 492 20.32 15.08 -34.39
N MET A 493 20.19 15.71 -33.23
CA MET A 493 21.31 16.16 -32.39
C MET A 493 21.16 15.67 -30.95
N LEU A 494 22.28 15.33 -30.28
CA LEU A 494 22.33 14.94 -28.87
C LEU A 494 23.12 15.98 -28.07
N ILE A 495 22.55 16.45 -26.97
CA ILE A 495 23.12 17.50 -26.10
C ILE A 495 23.40 16.92 -24.71
N ASP A 496 24.63 17.05 -24.20
CA ASP A 496 25.09 16.55 -22.88
C ASP A 496 24.25 17.14 -21.73
N GLY A 497 23.66 16.28 -20.89
CA GLY A 497 22.79 16.68 -19.79
C GLY A 497 23.45 16.82 -18.42
N VAL A 498 24.78 16.63 -18.28
CA VAL A 498 25.47 16.66 -16.97
C VAL A 498 26.62 17.67 -16.91
N LYS A 499 27.27 18.04 -18.02
CA LYS A 499 28.36 19.03 -18.00
C LYS A 499 27.84 20.47 -17.97
N ASP A 500 27.47 20.93 -16.78
CA ASP A 500 27.41 22.35 -16.47
C ASP A 500 28.31 22.65 -15.25
N LYS A 501 29.40 23.40 -15.45
CA LYS A 501 30.39 23.66 -14.37
C LYS A 501 29.87 24.72 -13.39
N LYS A 502 29.37 24.25 -12.22
CA LYS A 502 29.07 24.92 -10.91
C LYS A 502 29.65 26.33 -10.61
N LYS A 503 28.88 27.18 -9.87
CA LYS A 503 29.34 27.91 -8.63
C LYS A 503 28.25 28.62 -7.77
N ALA A 504 28.43 28.49 -6.44
CA ALA A 504 27.84 29.12 -5.21
C ALA A 504 26.73 30.20 -5.23
N ASP A 505 25.80 30.11 -4.25
CA ASP A 505 24.74 31.08 -3.96
C ASP A 505 25.27 32.40 -3.35
N ARG A 506 25.19 33.48 -4.15
CA ARG A 506 25.68 34.84 -3.84
C ARG A 506 24.89 35.58 -2.75
N LYS A 507 23.76 35.06 -2.26
CA LYS A 507 22.83 35.82 -1.41
C LYS A 507 23.25 35.99 0.06
N LYS A 508 24.36 35.41 0.52
CA LYS A 508 24.85 35.56 1.91
C LYS A 508 26.03 36.52 2.13
N LEU A 509 26.57 37.17 1.10
CA LEU A 509 27.76 38.03 1.25
C LEU A 509 27.44 39.46 1.74
N GLN A 510 28.00 39.85 2.88
CA GLN A 510 27.92 41.23 3.40
C GLN A 510 28.60 42.24 2.46
N SER A 511 28.15 43.50 2.48
CA SER A 511 28.42 44.48 1.40
C SER A 511 29.90 44.73 1.08
N LEU A 512 30.81 44.61 2.04
CA LEU A 512 32.25 44.77 1.81
C LEU A 512 32.89 43.48 1.27
N THR A 513 32.48 42.30 1.76
CA THR A 513 32.98 41.00 1.28
C THR A 513 32.63 40.78 -0.19
N LYS A 514 31.41 41.15 -0.60
CA LYS A 514 30.98 41.14 -2.00
C LYS A 514 31.84 42.05 -2.88
N LYS A 515 32.11 43.29 -2.45
CA LYS A 515 32.93 44.25 -3.19
C LYS A 515 34.38 43.79 -3.38
N VAL A 516 34.93 43.08 -2.40
CA VAL A 516 36.26 42.46 -2.48
C VAL A 516 36.23 41.27 -3.45
N PHE A 517 35.25 40.38 -3.33
CA PHE A 517 35.06 39.25 -4.24
C PHE A 517 34.91 39.67 -5.71
N ASP A 518 34.09 40.69 -5.98
CA ASP A 518 33.85 41.19 -7.34
C ASP A 518 35.15 41.68 -7.99
N ARG A 519 36.07 42.26 -7.22
CA ARG A 519 37.33 42.80 -7.76
C ARG A 519 38.39 41.72 -8.01
N ILE A 520 38.43 40.70 -7.15
CA ILE A 520 39.26 39.51 -7.38
C ILE A 520 38.82 38.83 -8.69
N ASN A 521 37.51 38.69 -8.90
CA ASN A 521 36.98 38.11 -10.14
C ASN A 521 37.20 39.00 -11.36
N SER A 522 37.33 40.32 -11.19
CA SER A 522 37.78 41.21 -12.27
C SER A 522 39.30 41.17 -12.53
N GLY A 523 40.02 40.23 -11.90
CA GLY A 523 41.46 40.02 -12.08
C GLY A 523 42.34 41.06 -11.39
N LYS A 524 41.78 41.91 -10.52
CA LYS A 524 42.54 42.92 -9.79
C LYS A 524 43.36 42.30 -8.69
N ASP A 525 44.57 42.80 -8.52
CA ASP A 525 45.42 42.34 -7.42
C ASP A 525 45.02 42.99 -6.08
N LYS A 526 45.59 42.46 -5.00
CA LYS A 526 45.24 42.87 -3.64
C LYS A 526 45.50 44.36 -3.37
N GLN A 527 46.52 44.96 -4.00
CA GLN A 527 46.86 46.37 -3.81
C GLN A 527 45.89 47.26 -4.58
N GLU A 528 45.53 46.87 -5.81
CA GLU A 528 44.52 47.57 -6.61
C GLU A 528 43.15 47.57 -5.93
N ILE A 529 42.79 46.50 -5.22
CA ILE A 529 41.52 46.40 -4.47
C ILE A 529 41.49 47.36 -3.27
N VAL A 530 42.61 47.54 -2.57
CA VAL A 530 42.75 48.46 -1.43
C VAL A 530 42.53 49.89 -1.91
N ASP A 531 43.19 50.27 -3.00
CA ASP A 531 43.13 51.61 -3.56
C ASP A 531 41.73 51.92 -4.12
N ASP A 532 41.10 50.95 -4.78
CA ASP A 532 39.75 51.07 -5.34
C ASP A 532 38.64 51.26 -4.30
N LEU A 533 38.81 50.69 -3.12
CA LEU A 533 37.79 50.66 -2.08
C LEU A 533 38.08 51.62 -0.92
N ASP A 534 39.26 52.24 -0.91
CA ASP A 534 39.77 53.10 0.15
C ASP A 534 39.68 52.41 1.54
N VAL A 535 40.11 51.14 1.61
CA VAL A 535 40.12 50.33 2.85
C VAL A 535 41.47 49.70 3.08
N GLY A 536 41.95 49.72 4.33
CA GLY A 536 43.26 49.18 4.68
C GLY A 536 43.48 47.70 4.31
N ILE A 537 44.70 47.37 3.89
CA ILE A 537 45.09 46.07 3.32
C ILE A 537 44.79 44.86 4.20
N SER A 538 44.83 45.03 5.53
CA SER A 538 44.51 43.97 6.49
C SER A 538 43.03 43.58 6.46
N LYS A 539 42.12 44.54 6.17
CA LYS A 539 40.68 44.24 6.02
C LYS A 539 40.40 43.50 4.72
N VAL A 540 41.06 43.88 3.62
CA VAL A 540 40.94 43.18 2.34
C VAL A 540 41.46 41.74 2.48
N ALA A 541 42.62 41.56 3.14
CA ALA A 541 43.18 40.23 3.42
C ALA A 541 42.20 39.32 4.18
N GLY A 542 41.63 39.80 5.29
CA GLY A 542 40.69 39.00 6.08
C GLY A 542 39.38 38.69 5.36
N LYS A 543 38.97 39.50 4.36
CA LYS A 543 37.80 39.17 3.52
C LYS A 543 38.11 38.14 2.44
N ILE A 544 39.34 38.10 1.93
CA ILE A 544 39.78 37.04 1.02
C ILE A 544 39.79 35.70 1.75
N GLU A 545 40.33 35.67 2.97
CA GLU A 545 40.36 34.48 3.84
C GLU A 545 38.93 34.00 4.15
N GLN A 546 38.02 34.91 4.51
CA GLN A 546 36.59 34.60 4.68
C GLN A 546 35.93 34.01 3.41
N LEU A 547 36.27 34.51 2.21
CA LEU A 547 35.73 33.99 0.94
C LEU A 547 36.26 32.60 0.59
N GLN A 548 37.46 32.26 1.05
CA GLN A 548 38.02 30.91 0.95
C GLN A 548 37.30 29.97 1.92
N ASP A 549 37.12 30.38 3.18
CA ASP A 549 36.41 29.59 4.19
C ASP A 549 34.93 29.34 3.82
N GLU A 550 34.27 30.30 3.17
CA GLU A 550 32.87 30.18 2.70
C GLU A 550 32.74 29.45 1.35
N GLY A 551 33.82 28.88 0.80
CA GLY A 551 33.79 28.07 -0.41
C GLY A 551 33.51 28.85 -1.71
N PHE A 552 33.63 30.19 -1.70
CA PHE A 552 33.57 31.02 -2.90
C PHE A 552 34.87 30.97 -3.72
N LEU A 553 35.93 30.40 -3.15
CA LEU A 553 37.26 30.19 -3.74
C LEU A 553 37.63 28.71 -3.51
N ASP A 554 37.83 27.93 -4.57
CA ASP A 554 37.83 26.45 -4.53
C ASP A 554 38.91 25.81 -3.63
N GLY A 555 38.51 24.83 -2.82
CA GLY A 555 39.40 23.91 -2.10
C GLY A 555 38.67 22.84 -1.24
N GLN A 556 38.35 21.68 -1.84
CA GLN A 556 37.99 20.35 -1.27
C GLN A 556 36.75 20.16 -0.34
N GLU A 557 35.94 19.14 -0.74
CA GLU A 557 34.91 18.27 -0.09
C GLU A 557 34.10 18.69 1.16
N VAL A 558 32.75 18.63 1.09
CA VAL A 558 31.82 17.60 1.65
C VAL A 558 30.37 17.94 1.20
N VAL A 559 29.57 16.89 0.97
CA VAL A 559 28.27 16.81 0.29
C VAL A 559 27.08 17.07 1.24
N GLU A 560 25.99 17.69 0.77
CA GLU A 560 24.62 17.17 0.97
C GLU A 560 23.50 17.91 0.17
N SER A 561 22.72 17.07 -0.53
CA SER A 561 21.33 17.16 -1.00
C SER A 561 20.91 18.19 -2.07
N VAL A 562 20.60 17.64 -3.25
CA VAL A 562 20.05 18.25 -4.46
C VAL A 562 18.70 17.60 -4.70
N PHE A 563 17.57 18.30 -4.52
CA PHE A 563 16.30 18.04 -5.22
C PHE A 563 15.35 19.23 -5.03
N ASN A 564 15.15 20.05 -6.07
CA ASN A 564 13.83 20.60 -6.30
C ASN A 564 13.62 20.87 -7.80
N LEU A 565 12.63 20.17 -8.36
CA LEU A 565 12.31 20.02 -9.79
C LEU A 565 11.42 21.16 -10.34
N GLU A 566 11.10 22.16 -9.54
CA GLU A 566 10.27 23.29 -9.96
C GLU A 566 11.12 24.48 -10.37
N LYS A 567 11.73 24.42 -11.56
CA LYS A 567 12.07 25.59 -12.40
C LYS A 567 12.71 25.15 -13.71
N ILE A 568 11.89 24.63 -14.60
CA ILE A 568 12.22 24.46 -16.01
C ILE A 568 11.11 25.18 -16.77
N GLU A 569 11.28 26.48 -17.01
CA GLU A 569 10.49 27.16 -18.05
C GLU A 569 11.10 28.49 -18.56
N ASP A 570 12.26 28.96 -18.06
CA ASP A 570 12.76 30.30 -18.44
C ASP A 570 14.23 30.40 -18.94
N ASP A 571 15.00 29.30 -19.07
CA ASP A 571 16.44 29.39 -19.41
C ASP A 571 16.83 28.76 -20.77
N VAL A 572 16.09 29.07 -21.84
CA VAL A 572 16.65 28.99 -23.19
C VAL A 572 17.32 30.33 -23.50
N ASN A 573 18.64 30.39 -23.39
CA ASN A 573 19.40 31.54 -23.88
C ASN A 573 19.93 31.23 -25.28
N GLU A 574 19.32 31.85 -26.29
CA GLU A 574 19.51 31.62 -27.74
C GLU A 574 20.92 31.96 -28.28
N SER A 575 21.93 32.19 -27.42
CA SER A 575 23.23 32.74 -27.80
C SER A 575 24.45 31.86 -27.50
N GLU A 576 24.27 30.57 -27.17
CA GLU A 576 25.38 29.64 -26.94
C GLU A 576 25.21 28.33 -27.71
N ILE A 577 24.93 28.48 -29.01
CA ILE A 577 25.06 27.42 -30.01
C ILE A 577 26.55 27.16 -30.23
N ILE A 578 27.03 25.94 -29.93
CA ILE A 578 28.30 25.45 -30.49
C ILE A 578 27.96 24.68 -31.75
N ASP A 579 28.27 25.30 -32.89
CA ASP A 579 27.96 24.74 -34.19
C ASP A 579 29.05 23.80 -34.72
N TYR A 580 28.65 22.61 -35.16
CA TYR A 580 29.39 21.84 -36.16
C TYR A 580 28.89 22.33 -37.54
N GLU A 581 29.48 23.45 -37.98
CA GLU A 581 29.39 24.05 -39.33
C GLU A 581 28.04 24.55 -39.86
N ILE A 582 27.29 25.30 -39.07
CA ILE A 582 26.28 26.27 -39.53
C ILE A 582 26.52 27.63 -38.82
N GLU A 583 26.06 28.75 -39.41
CA GLU A 583 26.13 30.06 -38.76
C GLU A 583 24.86 30.32 -37.95
N GLU A 584 25.00 30.96 -36.79
CA GLU A 584 23.94 31.31 -35.80
C GLU A 584 22.67 31.96 -36.40
N SER A 585 22.78 32.56 -37.60
CA SER A 585 21.65 33.13 -38.35
C SER A 585 20.70 32.12 -39.00
N ASP A 586 21.05 30.83 -39.07
CA ASP A 586 20.21 29.80 -39.67
C ASP A 586 19.31 29.08 -38.63
N VAL A 587 19.54 29.27 -37.32
CA VAL A 587 18.79 28.58 -36.24
C VAL A 587 17.75 29.49 -35.57
N SER A 588 17.92 30.81 -35.62
CA SER A 588 16.94 31.75 -35.06
C SER A 588 15.68 31.83 -35.93
N GLY A 589 14.78 30.85 -35.78
CA GLY A 589 13.44 30.94 -36.37
C GLY A 589 12.65 29.66 -36.56
N ARG A 590 13.17 28.45 -36.26
CA ARG A 590 12.41 27.21 -36.46
C ARG A 590 12.79 26.08 -35.50
N LEU A 591 12.39 26.17 -34.25
CA LEU A 591 12.35 25.03 -33.32
C LEU A 591 11.18 25.26 -32.36
N GLU A 592 10.08 24.53 -32.53
CA GLU A 592 8.97 24.54 -31.56
C GLU A 592 9.33 23.63 -30.38
N ALA A 593 8.92 23.98 -29.16
CA ALA A 593 9.26 23.27 -27.91
C ALA A 593 8.82 21.79 -27.85
N SER A 594 8.13 21.28 -28.88
CA SER A 594 7.67 19.89 -29.01
C SER A 594 8.72 18.89 -29.49
N ASP A 595 9.90 19.33 -29.95
CA ASP A 595 10.85 18.48 -30.69
C ASP A 595 12.13 18.09 -29.88
N VAL A 596 12.12 18.34 -28.57
CA VAL A 596 13.22 18.00 -27.64
C VAL A 596 12.79 16.88 -26.70
N SER A 597 13.52 15.77 -26.67
CA SER A 597 13.26 14.61 -25.81
C SER A 597 14.46 14.30 -24.92
N LEU A 598 14.27 14.13 -23.61
CA LEU A 598 15.31 13.64 -22.71
C LEU A 598 15.53 12.14 -22.94
N ILE A 599 16.77 11.77 -23.26
CA ILE A 599 17.19 10.40 -23.54
C ILE A 599 18.35 10.00 -22.63
N TYR A 600 18.28 8.81 -22.04
CA TYR A 600 19.33 8.28 -21.18
C TYR A 600 20.26 7.34 -21.96
N TYR A 601 21.55 7.67 -21.97
CA TYR A 601 22.61 6.92 -22.64
C TYR A 601 23.33 6.00 -21.66
N PRO A 602 23.33 4.68 -21.87
CA PRO A 602 23.91 3.74 -20.92
C PRO A 602 25.45 3.71 -20.98
N PHE A 603 26.08 3.54 -19.82
CA PHE A 603 27.49 3.18 -19.66
C PHE A 603 27.60 2.02 -18.69
N TYR A 604 28.58 1.14 -18.90
CA TYR A 604 28.90 0.05 -17.97
C TYR A 604 30.25 0.37 -17.32
N SER A 605 30.34 0.38 -16.00
CA SER A 605 31.57 0.71 -15.28
C SER A 605 31.95 -0.36 -14.24
N SER A 606 33.19 -0.83 -14.28
CA SER A 606 33.84 -1.59 -13.20
C SER A 606 34.79 -0.66 -12.42
N ASP A 607 35.52 -1.20 -11.44
CA ASP A 607 36.51 -0.41 -10.69
C ASP A 607 37.70 0.05 -11.56
N GLU A 608 37.93 -0.60 -12.71
CA GLU A 608 39.08 -0.35 -13.58
C GLU A 608 38.70 0.10 -15.01
N VAL A 609 37.49 -0.20 -15.49
CA VAL A 609 37.08 -0.02 -16.89
C VAL A 609 35.74 0.70 -17.00
N VAL A 610 35.62 1.67 -17.90
CA VAL A 610 34.34 2.21 -18.35
C VAL A 610 34.10 1.80 -19.80
N TYR A 611 32.99 1.12 -20.05
CA TYR A 611 32.60 0.61 -21.34
C TYR A 611 31.36 1.35 -21.85
N ASP A 612 31.43 1.81 -23.10
CA ASP A 612 30.32 2.39 -23.83
C ASP A 612 29.63 1.28 -24.66
N PRO A 613 28.46 0.79 -24.23
CA PRO A 613 27.77 -0.32 -24.89
C PRO A 613 26.99 0.08 -26.15
N ILE A 614 26.95 1.37 -26.50
CA ILE A 614 26.36 1.84 -27.76
C ILE A 614 27.45 1.90 -28.84
N LEU A 615 28.65 2.32 -28.46
CA LEU A 615 29.81 2.38 -29.35
C LEU A 615 30.66 1.11 -29.34
N SER A 616 30.35 0.14 -28.48
CA SER A 616 31.02 -1.15 -28.34
C SER A 616 32.51 -1.01 -28.06
N LYS A 617 32.89 -0.09 -27.18
CA LYS A 617 34.30 0.21 -26.88
C LYS A 617 34.49 0.67 -25.43
N GLU A 618 35.71 0.48 -24.92
CA GLU A 618 36.18 1.13 -23.71
C GLU A 618 36.33 2.65 -23.95
N VAL A 619 36.02 3.43 -22.91
CA VAL A 619 36.12 4.89 -22.92
C VAL A 619 36.91 5.36 -21.71
N ASP A 620 37.81 6.33 -21.94
CA ASP A 620 38.74 6.89 -20.94
C ASP A 620 38.04 7.72 -19.84
#